data_AF-A0A2M7RNQ2-F1
#
_entry.id   AF-A0A2M7RNQ2-F1
#
_cell.length_a   1.000
_cell.length_b   1.000
_cell.length_c   1.000
_cell.angle_alpha   90.00
_cell.angle_beta   90.00
_cell.angle_gamma   90.00
#
_symmetry.space_group_name_H-M   'P 1'
#
loop_
_entity.id
_entity.type
_entity.pdbx_description
1 polymer ?
#
loop_
_entity_poly.entity_id
_entity_poly.type
_entity_poly.pdbx_seq_one_letter_code
_entity_poly.pdbx_strand_id
1 'polypeptide(L)'
;MISKIPNFDKNLDEILNNLKPYQKICQQCGKVFDIFKEDIKFYKMLRVSPPKLCSSCRRQRRMGFYNNLLKFYLKQDALTGEKIVSTFPPESSYKIYNLKHWWSDKWGGEDYGRDFNFLKPFFGQFQELNLIVPHPAITHYWKNVVDSPYTIAIIDSKNCYLTASGGDLENVLFSYWVGGCKDSLELLDAAHCENCYELSNSNQC
;
A
#
# COMPACT_ATOMS: atom_id res chain seq x y z
N MET A 1 -33.54 -10.87 3.60
CA MET A 1 -32.76 -9.91 4.41
C MET A 1 -32.79 -8.56 3.71
N ILE A 2 -33.10 -7.48 4.43
CA ILE A 2 -33.10 -6.13 3.86
C ILE A 2 -31.64 -5.69 3.67
N SER A 3 -31.31 -5.18 2.48
CA SER A 3 -29.98 -4.64 2.22
C SER A 3 -29.72 -3.37 3.00
N LYS A 4 -28.51 -3.25 3.54
CA LYS A 4 -28.04 -2.04 4.23
C LYS A 4 -27.58 -0.94 3.27
N ILE A 5 -27.49 -1.23 1.96
CA ILE A 5 -27.01 -0.31 0.92
C ILE A 5 -27.95 -0.31 -0.31
N PRO A 6 -29.24 0.00 -0.12
CA PRO A 6 -30.27 -0.21 -1.15
C PRO A 6 -29.99 0.54 -2.46
N ASN A 7 -29.39 1.73 -2.39
CA ASN A 7 -29.05 2.51 -3.58
C ASN A 7 -27.91 1.89 -4.39
N PHE A 8 -26.92 1.30 -3.72
CA PHE A 8 -25.84 0.59 -4.42
C PHE A 8 -26.38 -0.65 -5.14
N ASP A 9 -27.24 -1.41 -4.46
CA ASP A 9 -27.81 -2.64 -5.02
C ASP A 9 -28.69 -2.37 -6.22
N LYS A 10 -29.54 -1.36 -6.14
CA LYS A 10 -30.38 -0.93 -7.26
C LYS A 10 -29.53 -0.61 -8.49
N ASN A 11 -28.49 0.21 -8.34
CA ASN A 11 -27.62 0.59 -9.45
C ASN A 11 -26.83 -0.60 -10.00
N LEU A 12 -26.39 -1.50 -9.12
CA LEU A 12 -25.66 -2.69 -9.53
C LEU A 12 -26.56 -3.70 -10.25
N ASP A 13 -27.80 -3.91 -9.77
CA ASP A 13 -28.81 -4.75 -10.43
C ASP A 13 -29.08 -4.25 -11.85
N GLU A 14 -29.22 -2.94 -12.02
CA GLU A 14 -29.41 -2.33 -13.33
C GLU A 14 -28.25 -2.64 -14.29
N ILE A 15 -27.01 -2.52 -13.82
CA ILE A 15 -25.81 -2.84 -14.61
C ILE A 15 -25.77 -4.34 -14.98
N LEU A 16 -26.02 -5.20 -14.00
CA LEU A 16 -25.88 -6.65 -14.17
C LEU A 16 -27.00 -7.26 -15.00
N ASN A 17 -28.23 -6.78 -14.85
CA ASN A 17 -29.38 -7.28 -15.62
C ASN A 17 -29.24 -6.97 -17.11
N ASN A 18 -28.62 -5.83 -17.44
CA ASN A 18 -28.42 -5.40 -18.82
C ASN A 18 -27.11 -5.93 -19.45
N LEU A 19 -26.27 -6.64 -18.69
CA LEU A 19 -24.96 -7.07 -19.15
C LEU A 19 -25.04 -8.23 -20.17
N LYS A 20 -24.45 -8.02 -21.35
CA LYS A 20 -24.32 -9.00 -22.44
C LYS A 20 -22.85 -9.13 -22.86
N PRO A 21 -22.43 -10.21 -23.54
CA PRO A 21 -21.06 -10.33 -24.04
C PRO A 21 -20.74 -9.20 -25.01
N TYR A 22 -19.56 -8.59 -24.88
CA TYR A 22 -19.11 -7.51 -25.76
C TYR A 22 -17.59 -7.41 -25.79
N GLN A 23 -17.08 -6.71 -26.81
CA GLN A 23 -15.69 -6.25 -26.89
C GLN A 23 -15.55 -4.82 -26.42
N LYS A 24 -14.46 -4.52 -25.73
CA LYS A 24 -14.18 -3.17 -25.23
C LYS A 24 -12.71 -2.80 -25.41
N ILE A 25 -12.48 -1.54 -25.77
CA ILE A 25 -11.15 -0.95 -25.82
C ILE A 25 -10.74 -0.52 -24.40
N CYS A 26 -9.58 -0.97 -23.95
CA CYS A 26 -9.01 -0.57 -22.67
C CYS A 26 -8.57 0.90 -22.73
N GLN A 27 -9.16 1.74 -21.87
CA GLN A 27 -8.83 3.17 -21.82
C GLN A 27 -7.38 3.48 -21.44
N GLN A 28 -6.69 2.56 -20.77
CA GLN A 28 -5.31 2.77 -20.33
C GLN A 28 -4.27 2.37 -21.39
N CYS A 29 -4.57 1.40 -22.26
CA CYS A 29 -3.56 0.85 -23.18
C CYS A 29 -4.05 0.65 -24.62
N GLY A 30 -5.29 1.02 -24.94
CA GLY A 30 -5.87 0.90 -26.28
C GLY A 30 -6.17 -0.54 -26.74
N LYS A 31 -5.81 -1.57 -25.96
CA LYS A 31 -6.06 -2.97 -26.33
C LYS A 31 -7.53 -3.33 -26.24
N VAL A 32 -8.04 -4.07 -27.23
CA VAL A 32 -9.36 -4.70 -27.18
C VAL A 32 -9.33 -5.89 -26.23
N PHE A 33 -10.36 -6.04 -25.41
CA PHE A 33 -10.57 -7.22 -24.57
C PHE A 33 -12.05 -7.61 -24.57
N ASP A 34 -12.30 -8.91 -24.52
CA ASP A 34 -13.63 -9.51 -24.52
C ASP A 34 -14.19 -9.67 -23.10
N ILE A 35 -15.52 -9.59 -23.00
CA ILE A 35 -16.30 -10.05 -21.85
C ILE A 35 -17.15 -11.21 -22.32
N PHE A 36 -16.84 -12.42 -21.83
CA PHE A 36 -17.54 -13.64 -22.20
C PHE A 36 -18.80 -13.86 -21.36
N LYS A 37 -19.66 -14.81 -21.79
CA LYS A 37 -20.86 -15.18 -21.03
C LYS A 37 -20.51 -15.72 -19.64
N GLU A 38 -19.39 -16.43 -19.56
CA GLU A 38 -18.82 -17.02 -18.35
C GLU A 38 -18.38 -15.93 -17.38
N ASP A 39 -17.76 -14.85 -17.88
CA ASP A 39 -17.41 -13.68 -17.07
C ASP A 39 -18.67 -13.00 -16.50
N ILE A 40 -19.72 -12.84 -17.31
CA ILE A 40 -20.99 -12.23 -16.87
C ILE A 40 -21.65 -13.07 -15.78
N LYS A 41 -21.63 -14.39 -15.94
CA LYS A 41 -22.10 -15.31 -14.91
C LYS A 41 -21.28 -15.12 -13.62
N PHE A 42 -19.96 -15.00 -13.71
CA PHE A 42 -19.07 -14.71 -12.58
C PHE A 42 -19.35 -13.35 -11.93
N TYR A 43 -19.61 -12.30 -12.71
CA TYR A 43 -19.96 -10.96 -12.20
C TYR A 43 -21.32 -10.91 -11.49
N LYS A 44 -22.35 -11.56 -12.07
CA LYS A 44 -23.66 -11.70 -11.41
C LYS A 44 -23.55 -12.49 -10.12
N MET A 45 -22.76 -13.56 -10.12
CA MET A 45 -22.50 -14.39 -8.96
C MET A 45 -21.77 -13.62 -7.84
N LEU A 46 -20.71 -12.87 -8.17
CA LEU A 46 -19.97 -12.06 -7.19
C LEU A 46 -20.65 -10.72 -6.85
N ARG A 47 -21.74 -10.36 -7.54
CA ARG A 47 -22.37 -9.03 -7.47
C ARG A 47 -21.35 -7.89 -7.63
N VAL A 48 -20.54 -7.97 -8.70
CA VAL A 48 -19.54 -6.94 -9.05
C VAL A 48 -19.76 -6.39 -10.46
N SER A 49 -19.47 -5.11 -10.66
CA SER A 49 -19.54 -4.51 -12.00
C SER A 49 -18.46 -5.08 -12.93
N PRO A 50 -18.71 -5.17 -14.25
CA PRO A 50 -17.71 -5.60 -15.22
C PRO A 50 -16.51 -4.64 -15.27
N PRO A 51 -15.31 -5.13 -15.61
CA PRO A 51 -14.11 -4.33 -15.59
C PRO A 51 -14.11 -3.25 -16.68
N LYS A 52 -13.62 -2.06 -16.33
CA LYS A 52 -13.40 -0.96 -17.29
C LYS A 52 -12.07 -1.07 -18.04
N LEU A 53 -11.15 -1.89 -17.55
CA LEU A 53 -9.80 -2.08 -18.09
C LEU A 53 -9.54 -3.56 -18.39
N CYS A 54 -8.63 -3.81 -19.32
CA CYS A 54 -8.16 -5.17 -19.59
C CYS A 54 -7.48 -5.78 -18.36
N SER A 55 -7.40 -7.11 -18.32
CA SER A 55 -6.77 -7.87 -17.23
C SER A 55 -5.39 -7.34 -16.83
N SER A 56 -4.54 -7.03 -17.82
CA SER A 56 -3.19 -6.52 -17.61
C SER A 56 -3.16 -5.12 -16.97
N CYS A 57 -3.98 -4.18 -17.44
CA CYS A 57 -4.03 -2.84 -16.84
C CYS A 57 -4.67 -2.86 -15.45
N ARG A 58 -5.66 -3.73 -15.23
CA ARG A 58 -6.16 -3.98 -13.87
C ARG A 58 -5.06 -4.52 -12.96
N ARG A 59 -4.22 -5.45 -13.45
CA ARG A 59 -3.06 -5.94 -12.70
C ARG A 59 -2.06 -4.83 -12.40
N GLN A 60 -1.73 -3.98 -13.37
CA GLN A 60 -0.84 -2.84 -13.14
C GLN A 60 -1.39 -1.88 -12.08
N ARG A 61 -2.68 -1.54 -12.12
CA ARG A 61 -3.29 -0.70 -11.08
C ARG A 61 -3.27 -1.36 -9.71
N ARG A 62 -3.54 -2.67 -9.64
CA ARG A 62 -3.41 -3.44 -8.39
C ARG A 62 -1.97 -3.41 -7.87
N MET A 63 -0.97 -3.54 -8.74
CA MET A 63 0.45 -3.53 -8.36
C MET A 63 1.03 -2.12 -8.18
N GLY A 64 0.36 -1.07 -8.65
CA GLY A 64 0.85 0.31 -8.57
C GLY A 64 0.85 0.88 -7.15
N PHE A 65 0.06 0.29 -6.26
CA PHE A 65 0.05 0.56 -4.82
C PHE A 65 0.73 -0.56 -4.01
N TYR A 66 1.28 -1.57 -4.68
CA TYR A 66 1.93 -2.71 -4.04
C TYR A 66 3.39 -2.38 -3.76
N ASN A 67 3.69 -2.09 -2.50
CA ASN A 67 4.95 -1.50 -2.07
C ASN A 67 5.85 -2.51 -1.31
N ASN A 68 5.91 -3.75 -1.79
CA ASN A 68 6.90 -4.71 -1.29
C ASN A 68 8.33 -4.37 -1.77
N LEU A 69 8.45 -3.38 -2.67
CA LEU A 69 9.73 -2.87 -3.11
C LEU A 69 10.06 -1.65 -2.26
N LEU A 70 11.02 -1.85 -1.39
CA LEU A 70 11.58 -0.89 -0.45
C LEU A 70 12.27 0.26 -1.18
N LYS A 71 11.51 1.23 -1.66
CA LYS A 71 12.05 2.36 -2.42
C LYS A 71 12.18 3.57 -1.52
N PHE A 72 13.40 4.00 -1.23
CA PHE A 72 13.68 5.22 -0.47
C PHE A 72 14.16 6.39 -1.35
N TYR A 73 13.99 7.61 -0.87
CA TYR A 73 14.17 8.88 -1.56
C TYR A 73 14.57 9.95 -0.55
N LEU A 74 15.33 10.96 -0.98
CA LEU A 74 15.54 12.15 -0.17
C LEU A 74 14.40 13.10 -0.38
N LYS A 75 13.73 13.38 0.72
CA LYS A 75 12.79 14.47 0.78
C LYS A 75 13.33 15.53 1.69
N GLN A 76 12.93 16.76 1.48
CA GLN A 76 12.97 17.72 2.55
C GLN A 76 11.89 17.31 3.56
N ASP A 77 12.30 17.22 4.81
CA ASP A 77 11.43 17.28 5.95
C ASP A 77 10.62 18.56 5.82
N ALA A 78 9.33 18.40 5.62
CA ALA A 78 8.47 19.54 5.37
C ALA A 78 8.38 20.49 6.58
N LEU A 79 8.90 20.09 7.74
CA LEU A 79 8.88 20.87 8.98
C LEU A 79 10.17 21.67 9.19
N THR A 80 11.33 21.03 9.07
CA THR A 80 12.62 21.66 9.34
C THR A 80 13.39 22.06 8.08
N GLY A 81 12.94 21.59 6.90
CA GLY A 81 13.69 21.70 5.65
C GLY A 81 14.93 20.80 5.61
N GLU A 82 15.22 20.07 6.70
CA GLU A 82 16.28 19.09 6.76
C GLU A 82 16.03 18.00 5.75
N LYS A 83 17.09 17.47 5.14
CA LYS A 83 16.94 16.38 4.17
C LYS A 83 16.83 15.05 4.92
N ILE A 84 15.88 14.19 4.55
CA ILE A 84 15.45 12.99 5.28
C ILE A 84 15.19 11.80 4.33
N VAL A 85 15.36 10.57 4.85
CA VAL A 85 15.18 9.32 4.08
C VAL A 85 13.70 8.94 4.04
N SER A 86 13.14 8.68 2.86
CA SER A 86 11.69 8.49 2.69
C SER A 86 11.24 7.48 1.63
N THR A 87 10.14 6.75 1.81
CA THR A 87 9.48 5.94 0.76
C THR A 87 8.83 6.73 -0.38
N PHE A 88 8.94 8.06 -0.38
CA PHE A 88 8.22 8.95 -1.29
C PHE A 88 9.14 9.78 -2.19
N PRO A 89 8.86 9.87 -3.50
CA PRO A 89 9.76 10.56 -4.42
C PRO A 89 9.85 12.08 -4.24
N PRO A 90 10.91 12.75 -4.75
CA PRO A 90 11.01 14.21 -4.75
C PRO A 90 9.92 14.89 -5.58
N GLU A 91 9.55 14.27 -6.71
CA GLU A 91 8.42 14.71 -7.54
C GLU A 91 7.08 14.46 -6.85
N SER A 92 7.04 13.58 -5.85
CA SER A 92 5.83 13.42 -5.06
C SER A 92 5.56 14.73 -4.34
N SER A 93 4.40 15.28 -4.64
CA SER A 93 3.93 16.51 -4.02
C SER A 93 3.45 16.30 -2.58
N TYR A 94 3.58 15.08 -2.03
CA TYR A 94 3.25 14.80 -0.64
C TYR A 94 4.23 15.49 0.29
N LYS A 95 3.71 16.05 1.39
CA LYS A 95 4.55 16.50 2.51
C LYS A 95 5.11 15.30 3.26
N ILE A 96 6.37 15.37 3.68
CA ILE A 96 7.04 14.25 4.33
C ILE A 96 7.75 14.70 5.59
N TYR A 97 7.68 13.89 6.66
CA TYR A 97 8.39 14.13 7.91
C TYR A 97 9.34 13.00 8.29
N ASN A 98 10.54 13.33 8.78
CA ASN A 98 11.43 12.30 9.34
C ASN A 98 10.73 11.61 10.50
N LEU A 99 11.23 10.45 10.90
CA LEU A 99 10.60 9.71 11.98
C LEU A 99 10.53 10.50 13.28
N LYS A 100 11.56 11.27 13.63
CA LYS A 100 11.51 12.08 14.87
C LYS A 100 10.37 13.09 14.84
N HIS A 101 10.11 13.75 13.71
CA HIS A 101 9.09 14.77 13.53
C HIS A 101 7.71 14.19 13.26
N TRP A 102 7.67 13.17 12.43
CA TRP A 102 6.52 12.31 12.23
C TRP A 102 5.98 11.82 13.58
N TRP A 103 6.87 11.50 14.52
CA TRP A 103 6.56 11.10 15.88
C TRP A 103 6.59 12.24 16.93
N SER A 104 6.51 13.53 16.53
CA SER A 104 6.50 14.70 17.43
C SER A 104 5.18 15.49 17.43
N ASP A 105 4.97 16.38 18.42
CA ASP A 105 3.77 17.26 18.56
C ASP A 105 3.82 18.55 17.73
N LYS A 106 4.71 18.59 16.75
CA LYS A 106 4.94 19.79 15.95
C LYS A 106 3.94 19.97 14.79
N TRP A 107 2.95 19.08 14.64
CA TRP A 107 1.94 19.12 13.56
C TRP A 107 0.64 18.33 13.92
N GLY A 108 -0.49 18.68 13.30
CA GLY A 108 -1.83 18.18 13.65
C GLY A 108 -2.90 18.22 12.53
N GLY A 109 -4.13 17.80 12.85
CA GLY A 109 -5.24 17.68 11.89
C GLY A 109 -5.95 19.00 11.59
N GLU A 110 -5.95 19.90 12.56
CA GLU A 110 -6.33 21.30 12.47
C GLU A 110 -5.48 22.06 11.44
N ASP A 111 -4.22 21.63 11.23
CA ASP A 111 -3.33 22.21 10.22
C ASP A 111 -3.84 22.02 8.80
N TYR A 112 -4.69 21.01 8.57
CA TYR A 112 -5.26 20.69 7.25
C TYR A 112 -6.78 20.56 7.22
N GLY A 113 -7.44 20.85 8.36
CA GLY A 113 -8.88 20.76 8.59
C GLY A 113 -9.67 21.67 7.67
N ARG A 114 -10.76 21.14 7.13
CA ARG A 114 -11.62 21.87 6.19
C ARG A 114 -13.03 21.30 6.20
N ASP A 115 -14.00 22.17 5.98
CA ASP A 115 -15.38 21.75 5.75
C ASP A 115 -15.49 21.00 4.43
N PHE A 116 -16.33 19.97 4.42
CA PHE A 116 -16.65 19.27 3.19
C PHE A 116 -17.49 20.19 2.29
N ASN A 117 -17.00 20.45 1.08
CA ASN A 117 -17.73 21.24 0.12
C ASN A 117 -18.63 20.35 -0.75
N PHE A 118 -19.93 20.32 -0.46
CA PHE A 118 -20.90 19.52 -1.22
C PHE A 118 -21.02 19.92 -2.71
N LEU A 119 -20.46 21.07 -3.13
CA LEU A 119 -20.45 21.51 -4.53
C LEU A 119 -19.29 20.94 -5.35
N LYS A 120 -18.25 20.38 -4.71
CA LYS A 120 -17.11 19.77 -5.40
C LYS A 120 -17.21 18.24 -5.39
N PRO A 121 -16.74 17.54 -6.44
CA PRO A 121 -16.64 16.08 -6.41
C PRO A 121 -15.73 15.61 -5.27
N PHE A 122 -16.17 14.54 -4.59
CA PHE A 122 -15.46 13.98 -3.44
C PHE A 122 -13.97 13.66 -3.74
N PHE A 123 -13.66 12.91 -4.79
CA PHE A 123 -12.28 12.47 -5.07
C PHE A 123 -11.30 13.60 -5.38
N GLY A 124 -11.79 14.73 -5.92
CA GLY A 124 -10.95 15.91 -6.14
C GLY A 124 -10.58 16.59 -4.82
N GLN A 125 -11.58 16.86 -3.97
CA GLN A 125 -11.36 17.38 -2.62
C GLN A 125 -10.47 16.45 -1.80
N PHE A 126 -10.64 15.13 -1.96
CA PHE A 126 -9.84 14.13 -1.30
C PHE A 126 -8.38 14.15 -1.76
N GLN A 127 -8.09 14.29 -3.05
CA GLN A 127 -6.71 14.43 -3.53
C GLN A 127 -6.04 15.72 -3.03
N GLU A 128 -6.77 16.85 -3.06
CA GLU A 128 -6.31 18.13 -2.52
C GLU A 128 -5.95 18.02 -1.04
N LEU A 129 -6.79 17.31 -0.27
CA LEU A 129 -6.53 16.99 1.12
C LEU A 129 -5.26 16.14 1.27
N ASN A 130 -5.15 15.00 0.56
CA ASN A 130 -4.00 14.08 0.65
C ASN A 130 -2.65 14.74 0.37
N LEU A 131 -2.57 15.74 -0.52
CA LEU A 131 -1.30 16.41 -0.84
C LEU A 131 -0.77 17.28 0.30
N ILE A 132 -1.67 17.87 1.11
CA ILE A 132 -1.25 18.76 2.19
C ILE A 132 -1.09 18.06 3.53
N VAL A 133 -1.68 16.88 3.66
CA VAL A 133 -1.46 15.98 4.78
C VAL A 133 -0.04 15.42 4.65
N PRO A 134 0.77 15.42 5.73
CA PRO A 134 2.11 14.86 5.70
C PRO A 134 2.10 13.33 5.84
N HIS A 135 3.16 12.70 5.35
CA HIS A 135 3.41 11.25 5.45
C HIS A 135 4.75 10.99 6.14
N PRO A 136 4.91 9.84 6.81
CA PRO A 136 6.20 9.48 7.38
C PRO A 136 7.19 9.36 6.23
N ALA A 137 8.43 9.72 6.52
CA ALA A 137 9.49 9.60 5.57
C ALA A 137 9.51 8.18 5.05
N ILE A 138 9.90 7.23 5.86
CA ILE A 138 9.91 5.84 5.47
C ILE A 138 8.70 5.14 6.07
N THR A 139 8.24 4.06 5.43
CA THR A 139 7.30 3.11 6.04
C THR A 139 8.00 2.40 7.18
N HIS A 140 8.20 3.14 8.26
CA HIS A 140 8.97 2.70 9.38
C HIS A 140 8.04 2.45 10.52
N TYR A 141 7.79 1.17 10.72
CA TYR A 141 6.75 0.73 11.60
C TYR A 141 7.04 0.99 13.09
N TRP A 142 8.22 1.49 13.46
CA TRP A 142 8.58 1.66 14.86
C TRP A 142 9.28 2.97 15.18
N LYS A 143 8.94 3.59 16.32
CA LYS A 143 9.51 4.88 16.73
C LYS A 143 10.77 4.76 17.60
N ASN A 144 10.85 3.65 18.34
CA ASN A 144 11.87 3.37 19.35
C ASN A 144 12.74 2.23 18.86
N VAL A 145 13.12 2.27 17.60
CA VAL A 145 14.10 1.32 17.13
C VAL A 145 15.41 1.84 17.66
N VAL A 146 15.66 1.34 18.87
CA VAL A 146 16.93 1.50 19.54
C VAL A 146 17.89 0.88 18.57
N ASP A 147 18.71 1.75 18.02
CA ASP A 147 19.72 1.36 17.06
C ASP A 147 19.18 0.89 15.68
N SER A 148 17.92 1.17 15.28
CA SER A 148 17.50 0.92 13.87
C SER A 148 16.39 1.82 13.29
N PRO A 149 16.65 3.13 13.18
CA PRO A 149 15.72 4.13 12.64
C PRO A 149 15.45 4.03 11.13
N TYR A 150 15.82 2.92 10.48
CA TYR A 150 15.61 2.66 9.05
C TYR A 150 15.02 1.27 8.76
N THR A 151 14.28 0.75 9.72
CA THR A 151 13.27 -0.31 9.67
C THR A 151 12.16 -0.04 8.68
N ILE A 152 12.35 -0.29 7.38
CA ILE A 152 11.22 -0.19 6.45
C ILE A 152 10.58 -1.53 6.14
N ALA A 153 11.14 -2.56 6.67
CA ALA A 153 12.24 -3.14 5.95
C ALA A 153 13.53 -2.97 6.71
N ILE A 154 13.53 -3.42 7.94
CA ILE A 154 14.67 -3.52 8.83
C ILE A 154 15.63 -4.65 8.50
N ILE A 155 16.92 -4.40 8.54
CA ILE A 155 17.95 -5.39 8.22
C ILE A 155 19.05 -5.27 9.26
N ASP A 156 19.79 -6.35 9.49
CA ASP A 156 20.88 -6.56 10.43
C ASP A 156 20.92 -5.50 11.52
N SER A 157 19.82 -5.49 12.25
CA SER A 157 19.76 -4.78 13.49
C SER A 157 19.41 -5.80 14.52
N LYS A 158 19.49 -5.32 15.73
CA LYS A 158 19.42 -6.10 16.92
C LYS A 158 18.37 -5.44 17.74
N ASN A 159 17.36 -6.20 18.15
CA ASN A 159 16.05 -5.56 18.32
C ASN A 159 15.64 -4.91 16.99
N CYS A 160 16.01 -5.59 15.91
CA CYS A 160 15.57 -5.21 14.61
C CYS A 160 14.10 -5.54 14.57
N TYR A 161 13.27 -4.53 14.54
CA TYR A 161 11.87 -4.80 14.51
C TYR A 161 11.41 -5.44 13.18
N LEU A 162 11.24 -4.59 12.16
CA LEU A 162 10.37 -4.93 11.05
C LEU A 162 10.83 -4.57 9.68
N THR A 163 10.76 -5.62 8.90
CA THR A 163 11.24 -5.67 7.58
C THR A 163 10.18 -5.87 6.51
N ALA A 164 9.65 -4.84 5.81
CA ALA A 164 8.87 -5.10 4.59
C ALA A 164 9.70 -5.81 3.50
N SER A 165 11.00 -6.04 3.76
CA SER A 165 11.81 -7.24 3.53
C SER A 165 13.20 -6.98 4.13
N GLY A 166 13.91 -7.98 4.62
CA GLY A 166 15.21 -7.81 5.24
C GLY A 166 16.02 -9.07 5.35
N GLY A 167 16.92 -9.27 6.31
CA GLY A 167 17.76 -10.49 6.36
C GLY A 167 18.95 -10.35 7.29
N ASP A 168 19.62 -11.46 7.59
CA ASP A 168 20.79 -11.53 8.49
C ASP A 168 20.57 -10.75 9.75
N LEU A 169 19.44 -11.14 10.30
CA LEU A 169 18.61 -10.40 11.17
C LEU A 169 18.76 -11.15 12.50
N GLU A 170 19.06 -10.46 13.60
CA GLU A 170 19.42 -11.06 14.89
C GLU A 170 18.63 -10.41 16.03
N ASN A 171 17.91 -11.16 16.87
CA ASN A 171 16.71 -10.59 17.54
C ASN A 171 15.86 -9.81 16.53
N VAL A 172 15.73 -10.42 15.35
CA VAL A 172 14.76 -9.97 14.38
C VAL A 172 13.52 -10.67 14.64
N LEU A 173 12.53 -9.85 14.54
CA LEU A 173 11.23 -10.37 14.59
C LEU A 173 10.71 -10.62 13.21
N PHE A 174 10.75 -9.63 12.29
CA PHE A 174 9.84 -9.76 11.16
C PHE A 174 10.36 -9.29 9.86
N SER A 175 9.97 -10.07 8.84
CA SER A 175 10.11 -9.78 7.43
C SER A 175 8.89 -9.96 6.58
N TYR A 176 8.95 -9.37 5.40
CA TYR A 176 8.18 -9.75 4.24
C TYR A 176 8.93 -10.76 3.33
N TRP A 177 10.23 -10.58 3.24
CA TRP A 177 11.16 -11.54 2.67
C TRP A 177 12.43 -11.37 3.47
N VAL A 178 13.08 -12.45 3.81
CA VAL A 178 14.32 -12.51 4.59
C VAL A 178 15.10 -13.78 4.32
N GLY A 179 16.36 -13.77 4.70
CA GLY A 179 17.14 -14.98 4.83
C GLY A 179 18.24 -14.78 5.87
N GLY A 180 18.94 -15.85 6.24
CA GLY A 180 20.15 -15.76 7.07
C GLY A 180 19.93 -15.24 8.50
N CYS A 181 18.69 -15.15 8.95
CA CYS A 181 18.39 -14.63 10.28
C CYS A 181 18.80 -15.64 11.36
N LYS A 182 19.09 -15.15 12.56
CA LYS A 182 19.65 -15.90 13.70
C LYS A 182 18.99 -15.47 15.00
N ASP A 183 18.64 -16.38 15.90
CA ASP A 183 17.88 -16.05 17.14
C ASP A 183 16.72 -15.09 16.86
N SER A 184 16.08 -15.36 15.74
CA SER A 184 15.13 -14.49 15.12
C SER A 184 13.90 -15.30 14.87
N LEU A 185 12.84 -14.61 14.62
CA LEU A 185 11.59 -15.24 14.36
C LEU A 185 11.16 -14.83 12.96
N GLU A 186 10.24 -15.61 12.42
CA GLU A 186 9.18 -15.08 11.59
C GLU A 186 9.56 -14.25 10.37
N LEU A 187 9.69 -15.01 9.32
CA LEU A 187 10.39 -14.66 8.12
C LEU A 187 9.49 -15.09 6.97
N LEU A 188 8.83 -14.12 6.34
CA LEU A 188 7.65 -14.38 5.51
C LEU A 188 8.00 -15.14 4.21
N ASP A 189 9.20 -14.93 3.71
CA ASP A 189 9.80 -15.76 2.68
C ASP A 189 11.27 -15.80 3.00
N ALA A 190 11.81 -17.00 3.14
CA ALA A 190 12.81 -17.32 4.14
C ALA A 190 13.84 -18.31 3.57
N ALA A 191 15.13 -18.06 3.75
CA ALA A 191 16.15 -19.02 3.32
C ALA A 191 17.38 -19.00 4.24
N HIS A 192 17.99 -20.17 4.49
CA HIS A 192 19.26 -20.27 5.22
C HIS A 192 19.27 -19.63 6.63
N CYS A 193 18.14 -19.64 7.33
CA CYS A 193 18.04 -19.07 8.68
C CYS A 193 18.41 -20.12 9.74
N GLU A 194 18.94 -19.71 10.89
CA GLU A 194 19.48 -20.59 11.94
C GLU A 194 18.88 -20.24 13.31
N ASN A 195 18.50 -21.22 14.14
CA ASN A 195 17.72 -21.00 15.38
C ASN A 195 16.54 -20.03 15.20
N CYS A 196 15.95 -20.08 14.02
CA CYS A 196 14.80 -19.28 13.65
C CYS A 196 13.58 -20.14 13.70
N TYR A 197 12.68 -19.78 14.58
CA TYR A 197 11.40 -20.42 14.60
C TYR A 197 10.48 -19.75 13.58
N GLU A 198 9.58 -20.56 13.03
CA GLU A 198 8.41 -20.09 12.29
C GLU A 198 8.72 -19.33 10.98
N LEU A 199 9.34 -20.00 10.01
CA LEU A 199 9.55 -19.47 8.66
C LEU A 199 8.40 -19.87 7.74
N SER A 200 7.93 -18.95 6.90
CA SER A 200 6.69 -19.16 6.15
C SER A 200 6.88 -19.77 4.76
N ASN A 201 7.88 -19.31 4.00
CA ASN A 201 8.25 -19.95 2.75
C ASN A 201 9.74 -20.21 2.77
N SER A 202 10.12 -21.40 3.24
CA SER A 202 11.46 -21.66 3.76
C SER A 202 12.26 -22.59 2.86
N ASN A 203 13.53 -22.27 2.62
CA ASN A 203 14.45 -23.11 1.86
C ASN A 203 15.81 -23.23 2.58
N GLN A 204 16.24 -24.46 2.89
CA GLN A 204 17.46 -24.74 3.67
C GLN A 204 17.55 -23.97 5.01
N CYS A 205 16.42 -23.84 5.70
CA CYS A 205 16.32 -23.32 7.06
C CYS A 205 16.21 -24.48 8.04
#